data_AF-A0A0Q8CGA7-F1
#
_entry.id   AF-A0A0Q8CGA7-F1
#
_cell.length_a   1.000
_cell.length_b   1.000
_cell.length_c   1.000
_cell.angle_alpha   90.00
_cell.angle_beta   90.00
_cell.angle_gamma   90.00
#
_symmetry.space_group_name_H-M   'P 1'
#
loop_
_entity.id
_entity.type
_entity.pdbx_description
1 polymer ?
#
loop_
_entity_poly.entity_id
_entity_poly.type
_entity_poly.pdbx_seq_one_letter_code
_entity_poly.pdbx_strand_id
1 'polypeptide(L)'
;MGDTTIQLQTIDQSVLDTLWDFSDPAASAERFQAAADDLAYSEEAREEIATQLARALGLMEQFDDAEAVLDSIVPSSPIVEARIALERGRLRLAQNEPLVAVPLFTKAARRAASGRVTFLTLDALHMLAIADAGHEEEWAEVGFAVLERATQPRTRRWGVALHNNLGWFLHDGGHAAEALPHFERALEYAREVGTADQRFIGRWAVARCLRTLGRTDEALVQQRSLAEKRPDDPYVAAEIRALTDDRSTIEE
;
A
#
# COMPACT_ATOMS: atom_id res chain seq x y z
N MET A 1 -28.09 -39.56 14.70
CA MET A 1 -27.66 -38.19 15.05
C MET A 1 -26.47 -37.90 14.16
N GLY A 2 -26.72 -37.28 13.00
CA GLY A 2 -25.65 -36.91 12.08
C GLY A 2 -24.90 -35.72 12.67
N ASP A 3 -23.64 -35.94 13.01
CA ASP A 3 -22.73 -34.91 13.47
C ASP A 3 -22.53 -33.94 12.31
N THR A 4 -23.29 -32.84 12.30
CA THR A 4 -23.09 -31.77 11.31
C THR A 4 -21.88 -30.99 11.78
N THR A 5 -20.70 -31.45 11.36
CA THR A 5 -19.46 -30.67 11.51
C THR A 5 -19.67 -29.35 10.78
N ILE A 6 -19.90 -28.27 11.54
CA ILE A 6 -20.00 -26.93 10.99
C ILE A 6 -18.61 -26.57 10.47
N GLN A 7 -18.45 -26.48 9.15
CA GLN A 7 -17.21 -26.05 8.53
C GLN A 7 -17.11 -24.52 8.67
N LEU A 8 -16.19 -24.07 9.53
CA LEU A 8 -15.93 -22.64 9.74
C LEU A 8 -15.27 -22.03 8.50
N GLN A 9 -15.62 -20.76 8.23
CA GLN A 9 -15.07 -20.00 7.12
C GLN A 9 -13.63 -19.56 7.44
N THR A 10 -12.70 -19.85 6.53
CA THR A 10 -11.35 -19.25 6.54
C THR A 10 -11.37 -17.92 5.79
N ILE A 11 -10.34 -17.09 5.96
CA ILE A 11 -10.24 -15.83 5.25
C ILE A 11 -8.99 -15.77 4.37
N ASP A 12 -9.09 -15.01 3.29
CA ASP A 12 -7.94 -14.65 2.46
C ASP A 12 -7.91 -13.14 2.22
N GLN A 13 -6.83 -12.66 1.61
CA GLN A 13 -6.64 -11.23 1.38
C GLN A 13 -7.73 -10.63 0.49
N SER A 14 -8.30 -11.38 -0.46
CA SER A 14 -9.33 -10.86 -1.36
C SER A 14 -10.63 -10.58 -0.62
N VAL A 15 -10.99 -11.41 0.36
CA VAL A 15 -12.15 -11.18 1.24
C VAL A 15 -11.90 -9.98 2.16
N LEU A 16 -10.71 -9.86 2.75
CA LEU A 16 -10.37 -8.67 3.54
C LEU A 16 -10.47 -7.38 2.72
N ASP A 17 -10.06 -7.41 1.45
CA ASP A 17 -10.15 -6.25 0.57
C ASP A 17 -11.61 -5.81 0.29
N THR A 18 -12.60 -6.71 0.36
CA THR A 18 -14.02 -6.34 0.12
C THR A 18 -14.66 -5.63 1.31
N LEU A 19 -14.09 -5.79 2.50
CA LEU A 19 -14.54 -5.11 3.72
C LEU A 19 -13.98 -3.69 3.84
N TRP A 20 -12.93 -3.38 3.08
CA TRP A 20 -12.28 -2.08 3.06
C TRP A 20 -12.98 -1.05 2.18
N ASP A 21 -13.20 0.12 2.76
CA ASP A 21 -13.31 1.40 2.08
C ASP A 21 -12.27 2.35 2.70
N PHE A 22 -11.15 2.55 2.00
CA PHE A 22 -10.08 3.43 2.50
C PHE A 22 -10.47 4.92 2.53
N SER A 23 -11.55 5.32 1.86
CA SER A 23 -12.08 6.69 1.94
C SER A 23 -13.00 6.89 3.15
N ASP A 24 -13.48 5.79 3.73
CA ASP A 24 -14.31 5.76 4.94
C ASP A 24 -13.80 4.67 5.91
N PRO A 25 -12.70 4.97 6.65
CA PRO A 25 -12.14 4.02 7.60
C PRO A 25 -13.10 3.71 8.76
N ALA A 26 -14.04 4.61 9.08
CA ALA A 26 -15.04 4.37 10.12
C ALA A 26 -16.03 3.28 9.69
N ALA A 27 -16.60 3.38 8.48
CA ALA A 27 -17.47 2.32 7.95
C ALA A 27 -16.72 1.00 7.78
N SER A 28 -15.43 1.04 7.44
CA SER A 28 -14.58 -0.16 7.39
C SER A 28 -14.40 -0.80 8.77
N ALA A 29 -14.14 0.01 9.81
CA ALA A 29 -14.02 -0.47 11.18
C ALA A 29 -15.30 -1.16 11.67
N GLU A 30 -16.48 -0.57 11.40
CA GLU A 30 -17.77 -1.20 11.74
C GLU A 30 -17.94 -2.57 11.06
N ARG A 31 -17.57 -2.69 9.77
CA ARG A 31 -17.62 -3.96 9.04
C ARG A 31 -16.66 -4.99 9.61
N PHE A 32 -15.43 -4.59 9.93
CA PHE A 32 -14.44 -5.49 10.52
C PHE A 32 -14.84 -5.93 11.93
N GLN A 33 -15.40 -5.05 12.75
CA GLN A 33 -15.91 -5.42 14.07
C GLN A 33 -17.02 -6.47 13.94
N ALA A 34 -18.02 -6.22 13.08
CA ALA A 34 -19.11 -7.17 12.86
C ALA A 34 -18.61 -8.53 12.35
N ALA A 35 -17.63 -8.54 11.45
CA ALA A 35 -17.04 -9.78 10.93
C ALA A 35 -16.15 -10.50 11.96
N ALA A 36 -15.46 -9.75 12.83
CA ALA A 36 -14.64 -10.30 13.90
C ALA A 36 -15.49 -10.94 15.02
N ASP A 37 -16.75 -10.52 15.18
CA ASP A 37 -17.70 -11.11 16.13
C ASP A 37 -18.49 -12.30 15.54
N ASP A 38 -18.38 -12.54 14.22
CA ASP A 38 -19.11 -13.61 13.55
C ASP A 38 -18.45 -14.99 13.78
N LEU A 39 -19.14 -15.82 14.58
CA LEU A 39 -18.71 -17.18 14.91
C LEU A 39 -18.78 -18.15 13.72
N ALA A 40 -19.27 -17.73 12.55
CA ALA A 40 -19.15 -18.49 11.32
C ALA A 40 -17.70 -18.56 10.80
N TYR A 41 -16.86 -17.58 11.12
CA TYR A 41 -15.43 -17.60 10.81
C TYR A 41 -14.65 -18.53 11.75
N SER A 42 -13.50 -19.03 11.31
CA SER A 42 -12.54 -19.71 12.20
C SER A 42 -11.94 -18.73 13.20
N GLU A 43 -11.34 -19.25 14.27
CA GLU A 43 -10.63 -18.43 15.26
C GLU A 43 -9.50 -17.62 14.59
N GLU A 44 -8.61 -18.28 13.84
CA GLU A 44 -7.56 -17.61 13.06
C GLU A 44 -8.12 -16.53 12.10
N ALA A 45 -9.25 -16.79 11.43
CA ALA A 45 -9.86 -15.81 10.54
C ALA A 45 -10.37 -14.58 11.31
N ARG A 46 -11.02 -14.77 12.46
CA ARG A 46 -11.44 -13.64 13.32
C ARG A 46 -10.24 -12.85 13.85
N GLU A 47 -9.14 -13.52 14.19
CA GLU A 47 -7.88 -12.85 14.58
C GLU A 47 -7.33 -11.99 13.43
N GLU A 48 -7.27 -12.53 12.20
CA GLU A 48 -6.84 -11.77 11.03
C GLU A 48 -7.76 -10.56 10.76
N ILE A 49 -9.08 -10.73 10.85
CA ILE A 49 -10.07 -9.65 10.71
C ILE A 49 -9.86 -8.57 11.79
N ALA A 50 -9.65 -8.97 13.05
CA ALA A 50 -9.42 -8.03 14.14
C ALA A 50 -8.15 -7.17 13.93
N THR A 51 -7.11 -7.70 13.29
CA THR A 51 -5.98 -6.85 12.88
C THR A 51 -6.37 -5.77 11.88
N GLN A 52 -7.31 -6.05 10.97
CA GLN A 52 -7.78 -5.05 10.01
C GLN A 52 -8.71 -4.01 10.66
N LEU A 53 -9.46 -4.39 11.69
CA LEU A 53 -10.14 -3.43 12.58
C LEU A 53 -9.12 -2.48 13.21
N ALA A 54 -8.06 -2.99 13.84
CA ALA A 54 -7.02 -2.17 14.43
C ALA A 54 -6.36 -1.22 13.41
N ARG A 55 -6.15 -1.69 12.17
CA ARG A 55 -5.67 -0.85 11.07
C ARG A 55 -6.63 0.31 10.76
N ALA A 56 -7.94 0.04 10.73
CA ALA A 56 -8.95 1.07 10.46
C ALA A 56 -9.00 2.11 11.57
N LEU A 57 -8.95 1.67 12.84
CA LEU A 57 -8.85 2.53 14.02
C LEU A 57 -7.59 3.42 13.97
N GLY A 58 -6.45 2.84 13.60
CA GLY A 58 -5.20 3.57 13.43
C GLY A 58 -5.26 4.66 12.36
N LEU A 59 -5.97 4.43 11.24
CA LEU A 59 -6.22 5.45 10.20
C LEU A 59 -7.11 6.60 10.69
N MET A 60 -7.91 6.36 11.74
CA MET A 60 -8.73 7.38 12.41
C MET A 60 -8.00 8.03 13.60
N GLU A 61 -6.70 7.76 13.76
CA GLU A 61 -5.87 8.22 14.89
C GLU A 61 -6.38 7.75 16.27
N GLN A 62 -7.20 6.71 16.31
CA GLN A 62 -7.67 6.06 17.54
C GLN A 62 -6.65 5.03 18.01
N PHE A 63 -5.44 5.50 18.36
CA PHE A 63 -4.28 4.64 18.61
C PHE A 63 -4.45 3.73 19.82
N ASP A 64 -5.03 4.23 20.91
CA ASP A 64 -5.27 3.44 22.13
C ASP A 64 -6.27 2.30 21.86
N ASP A 65 -7.34 2.58 21.13
CA ASP A 65 -8.34 1.58 20.75
C ASP A 65 -7.73 0.54 19.79
N ALA A 66 -6.92 0.99 18.83
CA ALA A 66 -6.22 0.09 17.91
C ALA A 66 -5.26 -0.85 18.64
N GLU A 67 -4.46 -0.33 19.59
CA GLU A 67 -3.55 -1.16 20.39
C GLU A 67 -4.33 -2.11 21.30
N ALA A 68 -5.44 -1.67 21.91
CA ALA A 68 -6.30 -2.53 22.73
C ALA A 68 -6.88 -3.71 21.94
N VAL A 69 -7.30 -3.48 20.69
CA VAL A 69 -7.71 -4.57 19.79
C VAL A 69 -6.55 -5.53 19.54
N LEU A 70 -5.35 -5.04 19.23
CA LEU A 70 -4.17 -5.89 18.97
C LEU A 70 -3.70 -6.66 20.21
N ASP A 71 -3.84 -6.09 21.40
CA ASP A 71 -3.52 -6.73 22.68
C ASP A 71 -4.50 -7.84 23.05
N SER A 72 -5.75 -7.75 22.60
CA SER A 72 -6.77 -8.78 22.82
C SER A 72 -6.54 -10.07 22.00
N ILE A 73 -5.73 -9.99 20.93
CA ILE A 73 -5.47 -11.11 20.03
C ILE A 73 -4.37 -12.00 20.61
N VAL A 74 -4.69 -13.27 20.83
CA VAL A 74 -3.69 -14.32 21.12
C VAL A 74 -3.36 -15.00 19.80
N PRO A 75 -2.22 -14.72 19.15
CA PRO A 75 -1.98 -15.17 17.79
C PRO A 75 -1.88 -16.70 17.71
N SER A 76 -2.74 -17.31 16.91
CA SER A 76 -2.78 -18.76 16.67
C SER A 76 -1.80 -19.22 15.58
N SER A 77 -1.29 -18.30 14.74
CA SER A 77 -0.43 -18.64 13.60
C SER A 77 0.62 -17.57 13.26
N PRO A 78 1.67 -17.93 12.47
CA PRO A 78 2.62 -16.94 11.94
C PRO A 78 1.98 -15.86 11.06
N ILE A 79 0.82 -16.12 10.46
CA ILE A 79 0.08 -15.15 9.64
C ILE A 79 -0.45 -14.04 10.54
N VAL A 80 -1.10 -14.43 11.63
CA VAL A 80 -1.64 -13.50 12.64
C VAL A 80 -0.51 -12.74 13.32
N GLU A 81 0.59 -13.42 13.70
CA GLU A 81 1.77 -12.76 14.24
C GLU A 81 2.34 -11.69 13.29
N ALA A 82 2.34 -11.96 11.98
CA ALA A 82 2.82 -11.01 10.98
C ALA A 82 1.89 -9.80 10.87
N ARG A 83 0.57 -10.02 10.82
CA ARG A 83 -0.41 -8.93 10.76
C ARG A 83 -0.37 -8.05 12.00
N ILE A 84 -0.34 -8.62 13.21
CA ILE A 84 -0.20 -7.84 14.44
C ILE A 84 1.05 -6.96 14.40
N ALA A 85 2.20 -7.52 13.98
CA ALA A 85 3.44 -6.78 13.90
C ALA A 85 3.40 -5.66 12.82
N LEU A 86 2.74 -5.90 11.69
CA LEU A 86 2.48 -4.88 10.67
C LEU A 86 1.65 -3.73 11.23
N GLU A 87 0.52 -4.02 11.86
CA GLU A 87 -0.37 -2.97 12.34
C GLU A 87 0.24 -2.19 13.51
N ARG A 88 0.89 -2.86 14.47
CA ARG A 88 1.68 -2.15 15.50
C ARG A 88 2.75 -1.25 14.88
N GLY A 89 3.46 -1.74 13.87
CA GLY A 89 4.45 -0.93 13.15
C GLY A 89 3.83 0.32 12.52
N ARG A 90 2.65 0.20 11.90
CA ARG A 90 1.92 1.35 11.33
C ARG A 90 1.46 2.34 12.39
N LEU A 91 0.98 1.87 13.56
CA LEU A 91 0.62 2.75 14.67
C LEU A 91 1.82 3.57 15.14
N ARG A 92 3.00 2.96 15.26
CA ARG A 92 4.24 3.66 15.65
C ARG A 92 4.71 4.63 14.58
N LEU A 93 4.63 4.24 13.31
CA LEU A 93 5.00 5.13 12.20
C LEU A 93 4.06 6.35 12.12
N ALA A 94 2.75 6.17 12.32
CA ALA A 94 1.77 7.26 12.36
C ALA A 94 2.01 8.23 13.53
N GLN A 95 2.52 7.73 14.65
CA GLN A 95 2.94 8.52 15.81
C GLN A 95 4.34 9.15 15.67
N ASN A 96 4.94 9.08 14.47
CA ASN A 96 6.28 9.60 14.16
C ASN A 96 7.40 8.90 14.98
N GLU A 97 7.27 7.59 15.20
CA GLU A 97 8.24 6.74 15.90
C GLU A 97 8.88 5.68 14.97
N PRO A 98 9.57 6.08 13.88
CA PRO A 98 10.09 5.14 12.88
C PRO A 98 11.10 4.13 13.45
N LEU A 99 11.95 4.55 14.38
CA LEU A 99 12.92 3.67 15.04
C LEU A 99 12.25 2.53 15.84
N VAL A 100 11.02 2.74 16.31
CA VAL A 100 10.22 1.71 16.99
C VAL A 100 9.46 0.86 15.97
N ALA A 101 9.04 1.45 14.85
CA ALA A 101 8.32 0.76 13.77
C ALA A 101 9.19 -0.25 13.00
N VAL A 102 10.45 0.08 12.70
CA VAL A 102 11.37 -0.78 11.91
C VAL A 102 11.50 -2.22 12.47
N PRO A 103 11.79 -2.45 13.77
CA PRO A 103 11.85 -3.82 14.29
C PRO A 103 10.51 -4.56 14.23
N LEU A 104 9.38 -3.85 14.28
CA LEU A 104 8.04 -4.44 14.13
C LEU A 104 7.80 -4.89 12.69
N PHE A 105 8.12 -4.07 11.68
CA PHE A 105 8.02 -4.47 10.28
C PHE A 105 9.01 -5.60 9.93
N THR A 106 10.22 -5.58 10.51
CA THR A 106 11.19 -6.68 10.38
C THR A 106 10.62 -7.99 10.95
N LYS A 107 9.98 -7.94 12.12
CA LYS A 107 9.28 -9.10 12.70
C LYS A 107 8.17 -9.58 11.77
N ALA A 108 7.38 -8.66 11.23
CA ALA A 108 6.30 -9.02 10.31
C ALA A 108 6.81 -9.73 9.06
N ALA A 109 7.86 -9.21 8.42
CA ALA A 109 8.46 -9.83 7.23
C ALA A 109 8.94 -11.26 7.51
N ARG A 110 9.60 -11.49 8.65
CA ARG A 110 10.08 -12.81 9.08
C ARG A 110 8.92 -13.78 9.33
N ARG A 111 7.86 -13.33 10.01
CA ARG A 111 6.69 -14.17 10.31
C ARG A 111 5.89 -14.51 9.06
N ALA A 112 5.63 -13.54 8.21
CA ALA A 112 4.98 -13.74 6.91
C ALA A 112 5.77 -14.74 6.04
N ALA A 113 7.10 -14.60 5.97
CA ALA A 113 7.96 -15.53 5.25
C ALA A 113 7.90 -16.95 5.83
N SER A 114 7.90 -17.10 7.17
CA SER A 114 7.76 -18.42 7.81
C SER A 114 6.40 -19.08 7.56
N GLY A 115 5.34 -18.28 7.47
CA GLY A 115 4.00 -18.71 7.06
C GLY A 115 3.83 -18.86 5.54
N ARG A 116 4.87 -18.57 4.74
CA ARG A 116 4.84 -18.57 3.27
C ARG A 116 3.76 -17.66 2.66
N VAL A 117 3.45 -16.57 3.34
CA VAL A 117 2.45 -15.59 2.91
C VAL A 117 3.12 -14.44 2.16
N THR A 118 3.42 -14.66 0.88
CA THR A 118 4.13 -13.68 0.02
C THR A 118 3.48 -12.29 0.04
N PHE A 119 2.15 -12.23 0.13
CA PHE A 119 1.43 -10.96 0.21
C PHE A 119 1.85 -10.10 1.41
N LEU A 120 1.92 -10.71 2.61
CA LEU A 120 2.30 -10.01 3.84
C LEU A 120 3.80 -9.77 3.91
N THR A 121 4.61 -10.63 3.29
CA THR A 121 6.05 -10.36 3.15
C THR A 121 6.29 -9.08 2.34
N LEU A 122 5.60 -8.92 1.21
CA LEU A 122 5.71 -7.71 0.38
C LEU A 122 5.17 -6.47 1.09
N ASP A 123 4.09 -6.61 1.87
CA ASP A 123 3.57 -5.53 2.70
C ASP A 123 4.60 -5.05 3.72
N ALA A 124 5.21 -5.97 4.46
CA ALA A 124 6.23 -5.63 5.45
C ALA A 124 7.49 -5.01 4.84
N LEU A 125 7.95 -5.51 3.69
CA LEU A 125 9.08 -4.94 2.96
C LEU A 125 8.77 -3.54 2.42
N HIS A 126 7.54 -3.31 1.94
CA HIS A 126 7.09 -1.98 1.55
C HIS A 126 7.11 -1.00 2.73
N MET A 127 6.60 -1.43 3.90
CA MET A 127 6.64 -0.60 5.10
C MET A 127 8.07 -0.33 5.59
N LEU A 128 8.98 -1.29 5.48
CA LEU A 128 10.41 -1.09 5.78
C LEU A 128 11.04 -0.05 4.85
N ALA A 129 10.77 -0.12 3.54
CA ALA A 129 11.24 0.87 2.57
C ALA A 129 10.69 2.28 2.80
N ILE A 130 9.64 2.44 3.62
CA ILE A 130 9.11 3.75 4.04
C ILE A 130 9.73 4.19 5.37
N ALA A 131 9.92 3.26 6.31
CA ALA A 131 10.23 3.59 7.70
C ALA A 131 11.73 3.59 8.04
N ASP A 132 12.55 2.83 7.32
CA ASP A 132 13.97 2.64 7.61
C ASP A 132 14.84 3.58 6.76
N ALA A 133 14.96 4.83 7.23
CA ALA A 133 15.67 5.88 6.52
C ALA A 133 17.14 5.50 6.25
N GLY A 134 17.56 5.63 4.98
CA GLY A 134 18.87 5.23 4.48
C GLY A 134 18.96 3.80 3.94
N HIS A 135 17.89 3.00 4.05
CA HIS A 135 17.80 1.63 3.53
C HIS A 135 16.61 1.45 2.55
N GLU A 136 16.04 2.54 2.03
CA GLU A 136 14.83 2.53 1.19
C GLU A 136 15.02 1.69 -0.07
N GLU A 137 16.14 1.90 -0.77
CA GLU A 137 16.50 1.16 -1.97
C GLU A 137 16.75 -0.32 -1.67
N GLU A 138 17.50 -0.63 -0.61
CA GLU A 138 17.80 -2.00 -0.20
C GLU A 138 16.52 -2.79 0.09
N TRP A 139 15.57 -2.21 0.82
CA TRP A 139 14.29 -2.85 1.10
C TRP A 139 13.43 -2.99 -0.15
N ALA A 140 13.44 -2.00 -1.04
CA ALA A 140 12.73 -2.07 -2.31
C ALA A 140 13.28 -3.19 -3.21
N GLU A 141 14.60 -3.35 -3.31
CA GLU A 141 15.26 -4.42 -4.07
C GLU A 141 14.87 -5.81 -3.56
N VAL A 142 14.88 -6.01 -2.24
CA VAL A 142 14.39 -7.26 -1.64
C VAL A 142 12.91 -7.48 -1.96
N GLY A 143 12.10 -6.42 -1.92
CA GLY A 143 10.69 -6.44 -2.33
C GLY A 143 10.50 -6.88 -3.77
N PHE A 144 11.27 -6.34 -4.71
CA PHE A 144 11.20 -6.71 -6.13
C PHE A 144 11.57 -8.19 -6.35
N ALA A 145 12.62 -8.68 -5.69
CA ALA A 145 13.02 -10.09 -5.80
C ALA A 145 11.94 -11.06 -5.29
N VAL A 146 11.19 -10.66 -4.25
CA VAL A 146 10.02 -11.43 -3.78
C VAL A 146 8.85 -11.31 -4.76
N LEU A 147 8.59 -10.12 -5.29
CA LEU A 147 7.50 -9.82 -6.21
C LEU A 147 7.61 -10.56 -7.55
N GLU A 148 8.82 -10.73 -8.08
CA GLU A 148 9.09 -11.48 -9.33
C GLU A 148 8.57 -12.92 -9.28
N ARG A 149 8.47 -13.50 -8.09
CA ARG A 149 7.99 -14.87 -7.86
C ARG A 149 6.48 -14.94 -7.62
N ALA A 150 5.81 -13.79 -7.50
CA ALA A 150 4.39 -13.74 -7.23
C ALA A 150 3.58 -14.05 -8.50
N THR A 151 2.69 -15.03 -8.41
CA THR A 151 1.81 -15.44 -9.53
C THR A 151 0.39 -14.90 -9.37
N GLN A 152 -0.09 -14.76 -8.14
CA GLN A 152 -1.45 -14.31 -7.86
C GLN A 152 -1.61 -12.82 -8.24
N PRO A 153 -2.62 -12.45 -9.06
CA PRO A 153 -2.81 -11.07 -9.52
C PRO A 153 -2.85 -10.05 -8.38
N ARG A 154 -3.53 -10.39 -7.28
CA ARG A 154 -3.64 -9.49 -6.12
C ARG A 154 -2.30 -9.24 -5.43
N THR A 155 -1.44 -10.24 -5.35
CA THR A 155 -0.08 -10.12 -4.82
C THR A 155 0.82 -9.36 -5.78
N ARG A 156 0.73 -9.64 -7.10
CA ARG A 156 1.46 -8.89 -8.14
C ARG A 156 1.15 -7.39 -8.12
N ARG A 157 -0.05 -7.00 -7.66
CA ARG A 157 -0.44 -5.59 -7.50
C ARG A 157 0.47 -4.81 -6.55
N TRP A 158 1.21 -5.47 -5.65
CA TRP A 158 2.24 -4.80 -4.82
C TRP A 158 3.31 -4.08 -5.66
N GLY A 159 3.55 -4.51 -6.90
CA GLY A 159 4.44 -3.82 -7.83
C GLY A 159 4.05 -2.37 -8.10
N VAL A 160 2.77 -2.02 -7.98
CA VAL A 160 2.33 -0.62 -8.09
C VAL A 160 2.92 0.21 -6.95
N ALA A 161 2.70 -0.21 -5.70
CA ALA A 161 3.11 0.57 -4.53
C ALA A 161 4.63 0.56 -4.31
N LEU A 162 5.30 -0.59 -4.48
CA LEU A 162 6.75 -0.71 -4.28
C LEU A 162 7.53 0.18 -5.25
N HIS A 163 7.23 0.09 -6.55
CA HIS A 163 7.92 0.92 -7.54
C HIS A 163 7.53 2.39 -7.43
N ASN A 164 6.26 2.70 -7.13
CA ASN A 164 5.87 4.11 -6.94
C ASN A 164 6.58 4.73 -5.74
N ASN A 165 6.72 4.01 -4.62
CA ASN A 165 7.43 4.51 -3.44
C ASN A 165 8.90 4.79 -3.73
N LEU A 166 9.61 3.83 -4.34
CA LEU A 166 11.00 4.04 -4.72
C LEU A 166 11.16 5.17 -5.76
N GLY A 167 10.23 5.27 -6.71
CA GLY A 167 10.20 6.36 -7.68
C GLY A 167 10.12 7.73 -6.99
N TRP A 168 9.23 7.89 -6.00
CA TRP A 168 9.13 9.15 -5.24
C TRP A 168 10.36 9.42 -4.38
N PHE A 169 10.88 8.40 -3.68
CA PHE A 169 12.11 8.54 -2.91
C PHE A 169 13.28 9.07 -3.76
N LEU A 170 13.51 8.46 -4.93
CA LEU A 170 14.56 8.90 -5.86
C LEU A 170 14.27 10.29 -6.43
N HIS A 171 13.01 10.56 -6.82
CA HIS A 171 12.60 11.84 -7.39
C HIS A 171 12.80 12.99 -6.40
N ASP A 172 12.35 12.83 -5.16
CA ASP A 172 12.50 13.82 -4.09
C ASP A 172 13.97 13.98 -3.66
N GLY A 173 14.78 12.92 -3.81
CA GLY A 173 16.24 12.95 -3.66
C GLY A 173 16.99 13.65 -4.81
N GLY A 174 16.29 14.15 -5.83
CA GLY A 174 16.89 14.81 -6.99
C GLY A 174 17.35 13.86 -8.11
N HIS A 175 17.15 12.56 -7.95
CA HIS A 175 17.52 11.50 -8.90
C HIS A 175 16.36 11.19 -9.88
N ALA A 176 15.77 12.22 -10.48
CA ALA A 176 14.59 12.08 -11.33
C ALA A 176 14.81 11.15 -12.54
N ALA A 177 16.05 11.03 -13.04
CA ALA A 177 16.37 10.14 -14.15
C ALA A 177 16.26 8.66 -13.73
N GLU A 178 16.64 8.34 -12.50
CA GLU A 178 16.56 6.99 -11.91
C GLU A 178 15.14 6.67 -11.43
N ALA A 179 14.38 7.70 -11.02
CA ALA A 179 12.98 7.57 -10.64
C ALA A 179 12.06 7.15 -11.79
N LEU A 180 12.29 7.68 -13.00
CA LEU A 180 11.37 7.50 -14.14
C LEU A 180 11.10 6.01 -14.47
N PRO A 181 12.12 5.12 -14.61
CA PRO A 181 11.89 3.69 -14.82
C PRO A 181 11.00 3.03 -13.76
N HIS A 182 11.09 3.47 -12.51
CA HIS A 182 10.24 2.94 -11.44
C HIS A 182 8.79 3.42 -11.57
N PHE A 183 8.54 4.70 -11.90
CA PHE A 183 7.17 5.14 -12.20
C PHE A 183 6.58 4.43 -13.41
N GLU A 184 7.37 4.20 -14.45
CA GLU A 184 6.95 3.43 -15.63
C GLU A 184 6.58 1.98 -15.26
N ARG A 185 7.41 1.32 -14.45
CA ARG A 185 7.13 -0.04 -13.97
C ARG A 185 5.91 -0.10 -13.05
N ALA A 186 5.71 0.89 -12.17
CA ALA A 186 4.50 1.00 -11.35
C ALA A 186 3.24 1.10 -12.23
N LEU A 187 3.30 1.89 -13.31
CA LEU A 187 2.21 2.02 -14.29
C LEU A 187 1.98 0.73 -15.09
N GLU A 188 3.03 -0.01 -15.43
CA GLU A 188 2.92 -1.34 -16.06
C GLU A 188 2.14 -2.32 -15.16
N TYR A 189 2.53 -2.45 -13.89
CA TYR A 189 1.77 -3.24 -12.92
C TYR A 189 0.33 -2.75 -12.77
N ALA A 190 0.10 -1.43 -12.76
CA ALA A 190 -1.24 -0.88 -12.66
C ALA A 190 -2.12 -1.22 -13.89
N ARG A 191 -1.51 -1.29 -15.08
CA ARG A 191 -2.17 -1.72 -16.32
C ARG A 191 -2.53 -3.20 -16.30
N GLU A 192 -1.64 -4.05 -15.81
CA GLU A 192 -1.85 -5.49 -15.80
C GLU A 192 -2.82 -5.95 -14.71
N VAL A 193 -2.66 -5.45 -13.49
CA VAL A 193 -3.35 -5.98 -12.30
C VAL A 193 -3.94 -4.90 -11.39
N GLY A 194 -3.68 -3.62 -11.63
CA GLY A 194 -4.14 -2.51 -10.78
C GLY A 194 -5.57 -2.02 -11.03
N THR A 195 -6.01 -1.10 -10.19
CA THR A 195 -7.29 -0.40 -10.33
C THR A 195 -7.21 0.73 -11.36
N ALA A 196 -8.36 1.30 -11.73
CA ALA A 196 -8.40 2.48 -12.60
C ALA A 196 -7.69 3.69 -11.97
N ASP A 197 -7.86 3.89 -10.66
CA ASP A 197 -7.16 4.94 -9.90
C ASP A 197 -5.64 4.73 -9.92
N GLN A 198 -5.18 3.50 -9.69
CA GLN A 198 -3.75 3.19 -9.73
C GLN A 198 -3.14 3.47 -11.11
N ARG A 199 -3.87 3.17 -12.20
CA ARG A 199 -3.43 3.53 -13.56
C ARG A 199 -3.38 5.03 -13.79
N PHE A 200 -4.35 5.76 -13.23
CA PHE A 200 -4.40 7.21 -13.31
C PHE A 200 -3.22 7.84 -12.58
N ILE A 201 -3.01 7.46 -11.31
CA ILE A 201 -1.91 7.94 -10.46
C ILE A 201 -0.55 7.58 -11.07
N GLY A 202 -0.36 6.35 -11.55
CA GLY A 202 0.90 5.94 -12.18
C GLY A 202 1.24 6.76 -13.43
N ARG A 203 0.24 7.07 -14.28
CA ARG A 203 0.45 7.94 -15.44
C ARG A 203 0.74 9.38 -15.02
N TRP A 204 0.07 9.88 -13.99
CA TRP A 204 0.35 11.21 -13.44
C TRP A 204 1.79 11.30 -12.92
N ALA A 205 2.27 10.29 -12.18
CA ALA A 205 3.63 10.23 -11.66
C ALA A 205 4.69 10.23 -12.78
N VAL A 206 4.49 9.42 -13.83
CA VAL A 206 5.34 9.44 -15.03
C VAL A 206 5.39 10.84 -15.65
N ALA A 207 4.24 11.48 -15.86
CA ALA A 207 4.17 12.82 -16.45
C ALA A 207 4.87 13.89 -15.57
N ARG A 208 4.67 13.83 -14.25
CA ARG A 208 5.32 14.71 -13.27
C ARG A 208 6.85 14.55 -13.30
N CYS A 209 7.33 13.32 -13.45
CA CYS A 209 8.76 13.02 -13.56
C CYS A 209 9.35 13.52 -14.88
N LEU A 210 8.64 13.31 -16.01
CA LEU A 210 9.03 13.84 -17.33
C LEU A 210 9.20 15.35 -17.32
N ARG A 211 8.31 16.09 -16.65
CA ARG A 211 8.43 17.53 -16.46
C ARG A 211 9.74 17.90 -15.73
N THR A 212 10.07 17.19 -14.67
CA THR A 212 11.30 17.41 -13.88
C THR A 212 12.56 17.19 -14.72
N LEU A 213 12.49 16.26 -15.68
CA LEU A 213 13.56 15.97 -16.64
C LEU A 213 13.61 16.94 -17.84
N GLY A 214 12.78 17.98 -17.85
CA GLY A 214 12.70 18.94 -18.96
C GLY A 214 11.99 18.41 -20.21
N ARG A 215 11.40 17.21 -20.17
CA ARG A 215 10.60 16.62 -21.26
C ARG A 215 9.17 17.15 -21.21
N THR A 216 9.04 18.47 -21.27
CA THR A 216 7.80 19.22 -20.96
C THR A 216 6.66 18.96 -21.96
N ASP A 217 6.95 18.83 -23.26
CA ASP A 217 5.94 18.52 -24.27
C ASP A 217 5.32 17.13 -24.04
N GLU A 218 6.14 16.12 -23.74
CA GLU A 218 5.67 14.77 -23.43
C GLU A 218 4.83 14.75 -22.14
N ALA A 219 5.29 15.45 -21.10
CA ALA A 219 4.55 15.61 -19.86
C ALA A 219 3.18 16.27 -20.11
N LEU A 220 3.13 17.35 -20.90
CA LEU A 220 1.90 18.10 -21.17
C LEU A 220 0.87 17.27 -21.95
N VAL A 221 1.32 16.48 -22.94
CA VAL A 221 0.45 15.55 -23.66
C VAL A 221 -0.18 14.54 -22.69
N GLN A 222 0.61 13.97 -21.78
CA GLN A 222 0.07 13.02 -20.80
C GLN A 222 -0.89 13.68 -19.82
N GLN A 223 -0.56 14.86 -19.29
CA GLN A 223 -1.43 15.57 -18.34
C GLN A 223 -2.76 15.99 -18.98
N ARG A 224 -2.77 16.47 -20.24
CA ARG A 224 -4.01 16.78 -20.97
C ARG A 224 -4.89 15.55 -21.15
N SER A 225 -4.29 14.40 -21.50
CA SER A 225 -5.02 13.14 -21.61
C SER A 225 -5.58 12.65 -20.25
N LEU A 226 -4.96 13.01 -19.13
CA LEU A 226 -5.51 12.75 -17.79
C LEU A 226 -6.68 13.71 -17.48
N ALA A 227 -6.56 14.99 -17.84
CA ALA A 227 -7.61 15.98 -17.66
C ALA A 227 -8.89 15.65 -18.45
N GLU A 228 -8.78 15.04 -19.63
CA GLU A 228 -9.95 14.54 -20.36
C GLU A 228 -10.75 13.49 -19.57
N LYS A 229 -10.07 12.70 -18.73
CA LYS A 229 -10.68 11.64 -17.92
C LYS A 229 -11.17 12.13 -16.57
N ARG A 230 -10.44 13.08 -15.97
CA ARG A 230 -10.78 13.71 -14.68
C ARG A 230 -10.54 15.23 -14.79
N PRO A 231 -11.51 15.97 -15.39
CA PRO A 231 -11.35 17.41 -15.63
C PRO A 231 -11.14 18.23 -14.36
N ASP A 232 -11.74 17.76 -13.25
CA ASP A 232 -11.72 18.45 -11.96
C ASP A 232 -10.58 17.98 -11.03
N ASP A 233 -9.64 17.17 -11.53
CA ASP A 233 -8.51 16.69 -10.71
C ASP A 233 -7.52 17.85 -10.45
N PRO A 234 -7.36 18.30 -9.18
CA PRO A 234 -6.56 19.47 -8.87
C PRO A 234 -5.07 19.25 -9.11
N TYR A 235 -4.57 18.01 -9.02
CA TYR A 235 -3.16 17.68 -9.24
C TYR A 235 -2.82 17.70 -10.72
N VAL A 236 -3.70 17.20 -11.58
CA VAL A 236 -3.54 17.32 -13.04
C VAL A 236 -3.61 18.79 -13.46
N ALA A 237 -4.58 19.54 -12.94
CA ALA A 237 -4.72 20.96 -13.27
C ALA A 237 -3.49 21.78 -12.84
N ALA A 238 -2.91 21.48 -11.67
CA ALA A 238 -1.67 22.11 -11.21
C ALA A 238 -0.48 21.80 -12.13
N GLU A 239 -0.35 20.55 -12.58
CA GLU A 239 0.72 20.16 -13.49
C GLU A 239 0.61 20.80 -14.87
N ILE A 240 -0.61 20.91 -15.42
CA ILE A 240 -0.83 21.61 -16.69
C ILE A 240 -0.42 23.08 -16.58
N ARG A 241 -0.83 23.77 -15.50
CA ARG A 241 -0.42 25.18 -15.27
C ARG A 241 1.09 25.33 -15.22
N ALA A 242 1.77 24.50 -14.43
CA ALA A 242 3.23 24.53 -14.33
C ALA A 242 3.91 24.34 -15.70
N LEU A 243 3.39 23.44 -16.55
CA LEU A 243 3.93 23.18 -17.88
C LEU A 243 3.66 24.29 -18.91
N THR A 244 2.61 25.08 -18.72
CA THR A 244 2.26 26.18 -19.64
C THR A 244 2.90 27.50 -19.24
N ASP A 245 2.99 27.76 -17.93
CA ASP A 245 3.57 29.02 -17.43
C ASP A 245 5.08 29.10 -17.73
N ASP A 246 5.81 27.99 -17.62
CA ASP A 246 7.23 27.90 -17.98
C ASP A 246 7.49 28.22 -19.47
N ARG A 247 6.50 27.98 -20.36
CA ARG A 247 6.61 28.30 -21.79
C ARG A 247 6.39 29.77 -22.08
N SER A 248 5.46 30.41 -21.36
CA SER A 248 5.18 31.84 -21.51
C SER A 248 6.39 32.70 -21.15
N THR A 249 7.28 32.24 -20.26
CA THR A 249 8.51 32.95 -19.87
C THR A 249 9.69 32.79 -20.83
N ILE A 250 9.64 31.85 -21.79
CA ILE A 250 10.73 31.62 -22.77
C ILE A 250 10.44 32.33 -24.10
N GLU A 251 9.17 32.63 -24.39
CA GLU A 251 8.71 33.27 -25.62
C GLU A 251 8.60 34.82 -25.52
N GLU A 252 8.95 35.42 -24.36
CA GLU A 252 9.09 36.88 -24.14
C GLU A 252 10.56 37.32 -24.12
#